data_AF-A0A848HV08-F1
#
_entry.id   AF-A0A848HV08-F1
#
_cell.length_a   1.000
_cell.length_b   1.000
_cell.length_c   1.000
_cell.angle_alpha   90.00
_cell.angle_beta   90.00
_cell.angle_gamma   90.00
#
_symmetry.space_group_name_H-M   'P 1'
#
loop_
_entity.id
_entity.type
_entity.pdbx_description
1 polymer ?
#
loop_
_entity_poly.entity_id
_entity_poly.type
_entity_poly.pdbx_seq_one_letter_code
_entity_poly.pdbx_strand_id
1 'polypeptide(L)' 'MGDIINLRQARKAKARADKDRLAQSNRAKFGRTKAERQAQSLEEERKNRQIEGARLDNKDDDPK' A
#
# COMPACT_ATOMS: atom_id res chain seq x y z
N MET A 1 5.14 -13.44 47.53
CA MET A 1 4.01 -13.33 46.57
C MET A 1 4.64 -13.04 45.22
N GLY A 2 4.66 -14.02 44.30
CA GLY A 2 5.35 -13.88 43.02
C GLY A 2 4.36 -13.55 41.92
N ASP A 3 4.60 -12.46 41.19
CA ASP A 3 3.77 -12.09 40.05
C ASP A 3 3.89 -13.15 38.94
N ILE A 4 2.78 -13.82 38.65
CA ILE A 4 2.69 -14.81 37.58
C ILE A 4 2.52 -14.06 36.27
N ILE A 5 3.62 -13.86 35.56
CA ILE A 5 3.61 -13.13 34.29
C ILE A 5 3.32 -14.09 33.13
N ASN A 6 2.33 -13.76 32.30
CA ASN A 6 2.02 -14.55 31.12
C ASN A 6 3.03 -14.27 29.98
N LEU A 7 4.03 -15.15 29.86
CA LEU A 7 5.07 -15.05 28.84
C LEU A 7 4.54 -15.10 27.40
N ARG A 8 3.38 -15.72 27.15
CA ARG A 8 2.76 -15.74 25.80
C ARG A 8 2.29 -14.35 25.41
N GLN A 9 1.65 -13.63 26.33
CA GLN A 9 1.22 -12.25 26.08
C GLN A 9 2.42 -11.31 25.92
N ALA A 10 3.45 -11.46 26.75
CA ALA A 10 4.69 -10.68 26.65
C ALA A 10 5.38 -10.89 25.29
N ARG A 11 5.51 -12.14 24.83
CA ARG A 11 6.04 -12.46 23.49
C ARG A 11 5.21 -11.85 22.37
N LYS A 12 3.88 -11.92 22.47
CA LYS A 12 2.97 -11.32 21.48
C LYS A 12 3.10 -9.79 21.43
N ALA A 13 3.23 -9.14 22.58
CA ALA A 13 3.46 -7.70 22.65
C ALA A 13 4.78 -7.30 21.98
N LYS A 14 5.87 -8.01 22.29
CA LYS A 14 7.18 -7.81 21.65
C LYS A 14 7.09 -7.96 20.13
N ALA A 15 6.46 -9.03 19.65
CA ALA A 15 6.29 -9.27 18.21
C ALA A 15 5.48 -8.18 17.50
N ARG A 16 4.49 -7.57 18.16
CA ARG A 16 3.77 -6.41 17.59
C ARG A 16 4.67 -5.18 17.52
N ALA A 17 5.38 -4.87 18.61
CA ALA A 17 6.29 -3.73 18.64
C ALA A 17 7.40 -3.82 17.58
N ASP A 18 7.95 -5.02 17.36
CA ASP A 18 8.98 -5.24 16.34
C ASP A 18 8.43 -5.03 14.92
N LYS A 19 7.18 -5.46 14.65
CA LYS A 19 6.50 -5.17 13.38
C LYS A 19 6.26 -3.68 13.16
N ASP A 20 5.85 -2.96 14.21
CA ASP A 20 5.60 -1.52 14.13
C ASP A 20 6.89 -0.75 13.83
N ARG A 21 8.01 -1.11 14.48
CA ARG A 21 9.34 -0.52 14.18
C ARG A 21 9.77 -0.80 12.74
N LEU A 22 9.58 -2.03 12.25
CA LEU A 22 9.88 -2.36 10.87
C LEU A 22 9.01 -1.54 9.90
N ALA A 23 7.72 -1.38 10.20
CA ALA A 23 6.82 -0.55 9.40
C ALA A 23 7.26 0.92 9.39
N GLN A 24 7.67 1.48 10.52
CA GLN A 24 8.21 2.85 10.60
C GLN A 24 9.50 3.00 9.81
N SER A 25 10.44 2.04 9.93
CA SER A 25 11.68 2.02 9.16
C SER A 25 11.40 1.96 7.65
N ASN A 26 10.43 1.13 7.23
CA ASN A 26 10.03 1.05 5.84
C ASN A 26 9.34 2.33 5.34
N ARG A 27 8.54 3.02 6.16
CA ARG A 27 7.99 4.36 5.84
C ARG A 27 9.11 5.38 5.62
N ALA A 28 10.11 5.40 6.51
CA ALA A 28 11.24 6.32 6.41
C ALA A 28 12.13 6.01 5.18
N LYS A 29 12.41 4.73 4.93
CA LYS A 29 13.31 4.30 3.83
C LYS A 29 12.68 4.39 2.46
N PHE A 30 11.42 4.01 2.34
CA PHE A 30 10.76 3.88 1.03
C PHE A 30 9.74 4.99 0.76
N GLY A 31 9.49 5.88 1.72
CA GLY A 31 8.63 7.08 1.58
C GLY A 31 7.15 6.81 1.35
N ARG A 32 6.78 5.59 0.95
CA ARG A 32 5.40 5.14 0.70
C ARG A 32 5.19 3.75 1.28
N THR A 33 4.10 3.60 2.03
CA THR A 33 3.62 2.31 2.52
C THR A 33 3.09 1.44 1.38
N LYS A 34 2.90 0.15 1.64
CA LYS A 34 2.24 -0.75 0.68
C LYS A 34 0.82 -0.27 0.35
N ALA A 35 0.08 0.22 1.35
CA ALA A 35 -1.28 0.71 1.17
C ALA A 35 -1.33 1.95 0.26
N GLU A 36 -0.42 2.90 0.47
CA GLU A 36 -0.33 4.10 -0.38
C GLU A 36 0.05 3.76 -1.83
N ARG A 37 0.99 2.82 -2.03
CA ARG A 37 1.31 2.34 -3.38
C ARG A 37 0.12 1.68 -4.07
N GLN A 38 -0.65 0.88 -3.35
CA GLN A 38 -1.86 0.24 -3.90
C GLN A 38 -2.96 1.24 -4.20
N ALA A 39 -3.15 2.25 -3.35
CA ALA A 39 -4.10 3.33 -3.61
C ALA A 39 -3.71 4.10 -4.88
N GLN A 40 -2.41 4.44 -5.03
CA GLN A 40 -1.91 5.11 -6.22
C GLN A 40 -2.07 4.27 -7.49
N SER A 41 -1.74 2.97 -7.45
CA SER A 41 -1.91 2.10 -8.62
C SER A 41 -3.38 2.00 -9.04
N LEU A 42 -4.30 1.90 -8.08
CA LEU A 42 -5.74 1.89 -8.36
C LEU A 42 -6.23 3.22 -8.94
N GLU A 43 -5.71 4.35 -8.46
CA GLU A 43 -6.01 5.67 -9.03
C GLU A 43 -5.48 5.80 -10.45
N GLU A 44 -4.26 5.35 -10.72
CA GLU A 44 -3.67 5.32 -12.06
C GLU A 44 -4.48 4.42 -13.01
N GLU A 45 -4.87 3.22 -12.58
CA GLU A 45 -5.73 2.33 -13.37
C GLU A 45 -7.09 2.96 -13.68
N ARG A 46 -7.70 3.66 -12.72
CA ARG A 46 -8.97 4.39 -12.94
C ARG A 46 -8.80 5.53 -13.93
N LYS A 47 -7.72 6.32 -13.81
CA LYS A 47 -7.41 7.40 -14.76
C LYS A 47 -7.17 6.84 -16.16
N ASN A 48 -6.38 5.77 -16.28
CA ASN A 48 -6.13 5.11 -17.56
C ASN A 48 -7.45 4.61 -18.17
N ARG A 49 -8.31 3.96 -17.38
CA ARG A 49 -9.62 3.51 -17.86
C ARG A 49 -10.52 4.67 -18.29
N GLN A 50 -10.50 5.80 -17.57
CA GLN A 50 -11.23 7.00 -17.97
C GLN A 50 -10.71 7.57 -19.28
N ILE A 51 -9.38 7.63 -19.47
CA ILE A 51 -8.76 8.12 -20.69
C ILE A 51 -9.08 7.18 -21.87
N GLU A 52 -8.93 5.87 -21.69
CA GLU A 52 -9.27 4.87 -22.73
C GLU A 52 -10.77 4.90 -23.09
N GLY A 53 -11.66 5.03 -22.10
CA GLY A 53 -13.11 5.16 -22.36
C GLY A 53 -13.51 6.50 -22.96
N ALA A 54 -12.73 7.56 -22.70
CA ALA A 54 -12.90 8.88 -23.32
C ALA A 54 -12.18 9.00 -24.67
N ARG A 55 -11.40 7.99 -25.08
CA ARG A 55 -10.84 7.89 -26.41
C ARG A 55 -11.99 7.65 -27.38
N LEU A 56 -12.51 8.73 -27.95
CA LEU A 56 -13.14 8.60 -29.25
C LEU A 56 -12.04 8.19 -30.21
N ASP A 57 -12.13 6.99 -30.77
CA ASP A 57 -11.45 6.68 -32.03
C ASP A 57 -11.95 7.71 -33.03
N ASN A 58 -11.21 8.82 -33.17
CA ASN A 58 -11.40 9.73 -34.27
C ASN A 58 -11.25 8.87 -35.51
N LYS A 59 -12.34 8.77 -36.28
CA LYS A 59 -12.41 8.26 -37.65
C LYS A 59 -11.56 9.12 -38.62
N ASP A 60 -10.46 9.70 -38.15
CA ASP A 60 -9.61 10.64 -38.87
C ASP A 60 -8.18 10.10 -39.07
N ASP A 61 -7.81 8.95 -38.49
CA ASP A 61 -6.64 8.18 -38.92
C ASP A 61 -7.00 7.30 -40.14
N ASP A 62 -7.55 7.93 -41.19
CA ASP A 62 -7.72 7.32 -42.51
C ASP A 62 -6.52 7.79 -43.36
N PRO A 63 -5.49 6.96 -43.60
CA PRO A 63 -4.38 7.35 -44.45
C PRO A 63 -4.89 7.36 -45.90
N LYS A 64 -5.11 8.56 -46.44
CA LYS A 64 -5.21 8.77 -47.89
C LYS A 64 -3.85 8.74 -48.55
#